data_AF-A0A7J2IEN8-F1
#
_entry.id   AF-A0A7J2IEN8-F1
#
_cell.length_a   1.000
_cell.length_b   1.000
_cell.length_c   1.000
_cell.angle_alpha   90.00
_cell.angle_beta   90.00
_cell.angle_gamma   90.00
#
_symmetry.space_group_name_H-M   'P 1'
#
loop_
_entity.id
_entity.type
_entity.pdbx_description
1 polymer ?
#
loop_
_entity_poly.entity_id
_entity_poly.type
_entity_poly.pdbx_seq_one_letter_code
_entity_poly.pdbx_strand_id
1 'polypeptide(L)'
;MINISEYKQGLYKSAGGLIRVFLKEREGNIEDIIFTGDFFIFPEDSLDIMARSLKDVALNENKILDTIKKVYLKENIDSPGTTPEDFVSAIMAAGGCKI
;
A
#
# COMPACT_ATOMS: atom_id res chain seq x y z
N MET A 1 -10.54 12.77 -14.43
CA MET A 1 -11.57 11.86 -13.90
C MET A 1 -10.91 10.48 -13.83
N ILE A 2 -10.66 9.95 -12.63
CA ILE A 2 -10.02 8.64 -12.48
C ILE A 2 -11.03 7.59 -12.95
N ASN A 3 -10.64 6.73 -13.90
CA ASN A 3 -11.49 5.62 -14.30
C ASN A 3 -11.37 4.50 -13.26
N ILE A 4 -12.37 4.39 -12.39
CA ILE A 4 -12.39 3.43 -11.28
C ILE A 4 -12.44 1.97 -11.79
N SER A 5 -12.88 1.71 -13.04
CA SER A 5 -12.96 0.33 -13.56
C SER A 5 -11.61 -0.37 -13.71
N GLU A 6 -10.51 0.40 -13.76
CA GLU A 6 -9.16 -0.15 -13.88
C GLU A 6 -8.52 -0.49 -12.53
N TYR A 7 -9.17 -0.14 -11.41
CA TYR A 7 -8.64 -0.36 -10.08
C TYR A 7 -9.31 -1.55 -9.39
N LYS A 8 -8.50 -2.44 -8.82
CA LYS A 8 -8.93 -3.46 -7.88
C LYS A 8 -8.86 -2.91 -6.46
N GLN A 9 -9.82 -3.27 -5.61
CA GLN A 9 -9.88 -2.79 -4.23
C GLN A 9 -9.40 -3.85 -3.24
N GLY A 10 -8.56 -3.44 -2.29
CA GLY A 10 -8.15 -4.23 -1.13
C GLY A 10 -8.54 -3.54 0.18
N LEU A 11 -8.85 -4.34 1.20
CA LEU A 11 -9.17 -3.87 2.55
C LEU A 11 -8.42 -4.72 3.57
N TYR A 12 -7.84 -4.07 4.57
CA TYR A 12 -7.17 -4.76 5.66
C TYR A 12 -7.39 -4.02 6.99
N LYS A 13 -7.74 -4.75 8.05
CA LYS A 13 -7.94 -4.19 9.39
C LYS A 13 -6.68 -4.41 10.23
N SER A 14 -5.90 -3.34 10.41
CA SER A 14 -4.79 -3.30 11.36
C SER A 14 -5.29 -2.97 12.78
N ALA A 15 -4.40 -3.02 13.77
CA ALA A 15 -4.72 -2.58 15.13
C ALA A 15 -5.01 -1.06 15.19
N GLY A 16 -4.38 -0.27 14.31
CA GLY A 16 -4.49 1.19 14.25
C GLY A 16 -5.64 1.71 13.38
N GLY A 17 -6.29 0.84 12.58
CA GLY A 17 -7.32 1.26 11.65
C GLY A 17 -7.52 0.33 10.44
N LEU A 18 -8.54 0.63 9.65
CA LEU A 18 -8.79 0.07 8.32
C LEU A 18 -7.90 0.76 7.28
N ILE A 19 -7.13 -0.04 6.56
CA ILE A 19 -6.39 0.37 5.36
C ILE A 19 -7.23 -0.06 4.15
N ARG A 20 -7.43 0.87 3.21
CA ARG A 20 -8.06 0.64 1.92
C ARG A 20 -7.11 1.00 0.81
N VAL A 21 -6.91 0.06 -0.10
CA VAL A 21 -6.05 0.20 -1.27
C VAL A 21 -6.91 0.15 -2.53
N PHE A 22 -6.65 1.07 -3.45
CA PHE A 22 -7.03 0.92 -4.86
C PHE A 22 -5.76 0.67 -5.66
N LEU A 23 -5.69 -0.46 -6.34
CA LEU A 23 -4.52 -0.91 -7.08
C LEU A 23 -4.83 -1.01 -8.57
N LYS A 24 -4.00 -0.38 -9.41
CA LYS A 24 -3.95 -0.63 -10.85
C LYS A 24 -2.70 -1.46 -11.15
N GLU A 25 -2.89 -2.61 -11.78
CA GLU A 25 -1.84 -3.56 -12.12
C GLU A 25 -1.68 -3.64 -13.63
N ARG A 26 -0.44 -3.66 -14.12
CA ARG A 26 -0.12 -3.92 -15.51
C ARG A 26 1.03 -4.91 -15.61
N GLU A 27 0.81 -6.01 -16.32
CA GLU A 27 1.85 -7.03 -16.60
C GLU A 27 2.54 -7.55 -15.33
N GLY A 28 1.78 -7.73 -14.23
CA GLY A 28 2.30 -8.23 -12.95
C GLY A 28 3.05 -7.18 -12.10
N ASN A 29 3.05 -5.91 -12.51
CA ASN A 29 3.63 -4.80 -11.75
C ASN A 29 2.57 -3.79 -11.32
N ILE A 30 2.85 -3.04 -10.26
CA ILE A 30 2.01 -1.96 -9.77
C ILE A 30 2.16 -0.76 -10.74
N GLU A 31 1.11 -0.47 -11.50
CA GLU A 31 1.06 0.71 -12.39
C GLU A 31 0.72 1.98 -11.59
N ASP A 32 -0.26 1.87 -10.69
CA ASP A 32 -0.71 2.94 -9.81
C ASP A 32 -1.31 2.38 -8.52
N ILE A 33 -1.23 3.14 -7.44
CA ILE A 33 -1.74 2.74 -6.13
C ILE A 33 -2.19 3.94 -5.30
N ILE A 34 -3.36 3.80 -4.67
CA ILE A 34 -3.93 4.81 -3.78
C ILE A 34 -4.18 4.18 -2.41
N PHE A 35 -3.66 4.80 -1.36
CA PHE A 35 -3.91 4.43 0.03
C PHE A 35 -4.92 5.38 0.66
N THR A 36 -5.92 4.83 1.34
CA THR A 36 -6.92 5.57 2.14
C THR A 36 -7.27 4.78 3.38
N GLY A 37 -7.92 5.36 4.38
CA GLY A 37 -8.30 4.63 5.59
C GLY A 37 -8.51 5.52 6.81
N ASP A 38 -8.70 4.88 7.96
CA ASP A 38 -8.83 5.50 9.28
C ASP A 38 -7.69 5.05 10.22
N PHE A 39 -6.45 5.24 9.77
CA PHE A 39 -5.23 4.96 10.55
C PHE A 39 -4.36 6.23 10.67
N PHE A 40 -3.40 6.20 11.58
CA PHE A 40 -2.43 7.29 11.76
C PHE A 40 -1.10 6.95 11.07
N ILE A 41 -0.52 7.93 10.40
CA ILE A 41 0.81 7.85 9.79
C ILE A 41 1.44 9.24 9.78
N PHE A 42 2.71 9.29 10.14
CA PHE A 42 3.51 10.51 10.20
C PHE A 42 4.89 10.24 9.59
N PRO A 43 5.44 11.15 8.77
CA PRO A 43 4.83 12.39 8.26
C PRO A 43 3.61 12.16 7.33
N GLU A 44 2.78 13.19 7.11
CA GLU A 44 1.53 13.07 6.33
C GLU A 44 1.74 12.68 4.86
N ASP A 45 2.87 13.09 4.25
CA ASP A 45 3.23 12.78 2.87
C ASP A 45 3.81 11.36 2.68
N SER A 46 3.93 10.58 3.76
CA SER A 46 4.43 9.20 3.74
C SER A 46 3.67 8.31 2.77
N LEU A 47 2.33 8.47 2.69
CA LEU A 47 1.50 7.68 1.77
C LEU A 47 1.84 7.97 0.30
N ASP A 48 2.07 9.23 -0.05
CA ASP A 48 2.46 9.64 -1.40
C ASP A 48 3.88 9.17 -1.75
N ILE A 49 4.79 9.15 -0.77
CA ILE A 49 6.14 8.60 -0.96
C ILE A 49 6.08 7.09 -1.16
N MET A 50 5.29 6.37 -0.36
CA MET A 50 5.07 4.93 -0.53
C MET A 50 4.46 4.61 -1.89
N ALA A 51 3.39 5.31 -2.30
CA ALA A 51 2.74 5.09 -3.58
C ALA A 51 3.70 5.27 -4.76
N ARG A 52 4.48 6.36 -4.76
CA ARG A 52 5.51 6.61 -5.79
C ARG A 52 6.61 5.56 -5.79
N SER A 53 7.04 5.10 -4.61
CA SER A 53 8.10 4.10 -4.46
C SER A 53 7.68 2.71 -4.92
N LEU A 54 6.37 2.41 -4.86
CA LEU A 54 5.79 1.14 -5.30
C LEU A 54 5.51 1.08 -6.81
N LYS A 55 5.59 2.20 -7.52
CA LYS A 55 5.40 2.20 -8.97
C LYS A 55 6.44 1.31 -9.66
N ASP A 56 5.98 0.49 -10.61
CA ASP A 56 6.77 -0.51 -11.35
C ASP A 56 7.37 -1.62 -10.47
N VAL A 57 7.02 -1.68 -9.18
CA VAL A 57 7.36 -2.82 -8.33
C VAL A 57 6.45 -4.00 -8.71
N ALA A 58 7.04 -5.18 -8.86
CA ALA A 58 6.30 -6.40 -9.11
C ALA A 58 5.30 -6.67 -7.96
N LEU A 59 4.08 -7.08 -8.31
CA LEU A 59 3.01 -7.41 -7.37
C LEU A 59 3.34 -8.72 -6.63
N ASN A 60 4.33 -8.65 -5.76
CA ASN A 60 4.93 -9.73 -5.00
C ASN A 60 5.18 -9.25 -3.57
N GLU A 61 4.67 -10.01 -2.62
CA GLU A 61 4.64 -9.67 -1.19
C GLU A 61 6.01 -9.21 -0.65
N ASN A 62 7.07 -9.99 -0.90
CA ASN A 62 8.41 -9.69 -0.40
C ASN A 62 8.97 -8.39 -1.00
N LYS A 63 8.81 -8.19 -2.31
CA LYS A 63 9.30 -6.98 -2.99
C LYS A 63 8.57 -5.72 -2.52
N ILE A 64 7.26 -5.83 -2.30
CA ILE A 64 6.44 -4.74 -1.77
C ILE A 64 6.86 -4.43 -0.33
N LEU A 65 6.99 -5.45 0.52
CA LEU A 65 7.41 -5.30 1.91
C LEU A 65 8.78 -4.63 2.01
N ASP A 66 9.77 -5.10 1.23
CA ASP A 66 11.11 -4.52 1.19
C ASP A 66 11.08 -3.04 0.78
N THR A 67 10.22 -2.69 -0.18
CA THR A 67 10.06 -1.32 -0.65
C THR A 67 9.45 -0.44 0.44
N ILE A 68 8.36 -0.88 1.07
CA ILE A 68 7.71 -0.15 2.16
C ILE A 68 8.67 0.03 3.34
N LYS A 69 9.38 -1.02 3.76
CA LYS A 69 10.36 -0.94 4.86
C LYS A 69 11.48 0.06 4.58
N LYS A 70 11.96 0.14 3.33
CA LYS A 70 12.94 1.17 2.94
C LYS A 70 12.39 2.58 3.06
N VAL A 71 11.13 2.79 2.69
CA VAL A 71 10.45 4.10 2.86
C VAL A 71 10.30 4.42 4.34
N TYR A 72 9.85 3.48 5.17
CA TYR A 72 9.76 3.65 6.62
C TYR A 72 11.08 4.10 7.24
N LEU A 73 12.18 3.43 6.88
CA LEU A 73 13.51 3.78 7.38
C LEU A 73 13.98 5.15 6.87
N LYS A 74 13.79 5.42 5.58
CA LYS A 74 14.29 6.65 4.93
C LYS A 74 13.56 7.90 5.41
N GLU A 75 12.24 7.81 5.56
CA GLU A 75 11.38 8.93 5.93
C GLU A 75 11.12 9.00 7.44
N ASN A 76 11.68 8.07 8.24
CA ASN A 76 11.44 7.93 9.68
C ASN A 76 9.95 7.87 10.03
N ILE A 77 9.22 7.00 9.33
CA ILE A 77 7.77 6.88 9.46
C ILE A 77 7.42 6.34 10.85
N ASP A 78 6.47 7.00 11.50
CA ASP A 78 5.74 6.49 12.66
C ASP A 78 4.27 6.29 12.29
N SER A 79 3.75 5.09 12.51
CA SER A 79 2.37 4.71 12.20
C SER A 79 1.78 3.87 13.34
N PRO A 80 1.31 4.51 14.43
CA PRO A 80 0.84 3.81 15.62
C PRO A 80 -0.26 2.79 15.32
N GLY A 81 0.00 1.52 15.64
CA GLY A 81 -0.94 0.41 15.42
C GLY A 81 -1.03 -0.10 13.97
N THR A 82 -0.25 0.45 13.05
CA THR A 82 -0.23 0.04 11.66
C THR A 82 1.21 -0.23 11.22
N THR A 83 1.49 -1.45 10.79
CA THR A 83 2.83 -1.92 10.41
C THR A 83 3.01 -1.92 8.89
N PRO A 84 4.26 -1.94 8.39
CA PRO A 84 4.52 -2.20 6.96
C PRO A 84 3.79 -3.43 6.42
N GLU A 85 3.73 -4.50 7.21
CA GLU A 85 3.06 -5.76 6.87
C GLU A 85 1.54 -5.60 6.69
N ASP A 86 0.91 -4.69 7.43
CA ASP A 86 -0.52 -4.38 7.28
C ASP A 86 -0.80 -3.70 5.92
N PHE A 87 0.07 -2.78 5.50
CA PHE A 87 -0.03 -2.17 4.18
C PHE A 87 0.16 -3.20 3.06
N VAL A 88 1.14 -4.10 3.20
CA VAL A 88 1.34 -5.19 2.24
C VAL A 88 0.09 -6.07 2.15
N SER A 89 -0.49 -6.43 3.28
CA SER A 89 -1.70 -7.25 3.34
C SER A 89 -2.88 -6.57 2.60
N ALA A 90 -3.04 -5.25 2.77
CA ALA A 90 -4.04 -4.48 2.03
C ALA A 90 -3.81 -4.48 0.51
N ILE A 91 -2.55 -4.38 0.07
CA ILE A 91 -2.18 -4.43 -1.36
C ILE A 91 -2.43 -5.82 -1.94
N MET A 92 -2.02 -6.88 -1.24
CA MET A 92 -2.21 -8.25 -1.70
C MET A 92 -3.69 -8.65 -1.77
N ALA A 93 -4.51 -8.14 -0.84
CA ALA A 93 -5.96 -8.26 -0.90
C ALA A 93 -6.55 -7.61 -2.17
N ALA A 94 -5.99 -6.48 -2.63
CA ALA A 94 -6.39 -5.85 -3.90
C ALA A 94 -5.92 -6.66 -5.12
N GLY A 95 -4.71 -7.24 -5.05
CA GLY A 95 -4.12 -8.05 -6.11
C GLY A 95 -4.85 -9.36 -6.41
N GLY A 96 -5.78 -9.78 -5.54
CA GLY A 96 -6.55 -11.02 -5.71
C GLY A 96 -5.86 -12.26 -5.14
N CYS A 97 -4.78 -12.10 -4.37
CA CYS A 97 -4.19 -13.19 -3.61
C CYS A 97 -5.01 -13.34 -2.32
N LYS A 98 -5.83 -14.40 -2.23
CA LYS A 98 -6.56 -14.71 -0.99
C LYS A 98 -5.54 -15.08 0.08
N ILE A 99 -5.41 -14.21 1.09
CA ILE A 99 -4.74 -14.47 2.37
C ILE A 99 -5.63 -15.37 3.22
#